data_AF-A0A511V347-F1
#
_entry.id   AF-A0A511V347-F1
#
_cell.length_a   1.000
_cell.length_b   1.000
_cell.length_c   1.000
_cell.angle_alpha   90.00
_cell.angle_beta   90.00
_cell.angle_gamma   90.00
#
_symmetry.space_group_name_H-M   'P 1'
#
loop_
_entity.id
_entity.type
_entity.pdbx_description
1 polymer ?
#
loop_
_entity_poly.entity_id
_entity_poly.type
_entity_poly.pdbx_seq_one_letter_code
_entity_poly.pdbx_strand_id
1 'polypeptide(L)'
;MILMFATPTDAYRAVKTVNKVTSKADLPRTASGGCGNYKAQSSITRTGFKKLYHNVSFYTIGGSVSFKGAGVSGSGSSPGYTKSTKGKSYTISGNVCGSGLWLYLGMFTPTEVDYSNRTYTATVRI
;
A
#
# COMPACT_ATOMS: atom_id res chain seq x y z
N MET A 1 -3.62 -6.16 -30.18
CA MET A 1 -3.25 -7.12 -29.12
C MET A 1 -3.43 -6.44 -27.77
N ILE A 2 -4.59 -6.62 -27.13
CA ILE A 2 -4.85 -6.10 -25.79
C ILE A 2 -4.27 -7.14 -24.82
N LEU A 3 -3.15 -6.82 -24.15
CA LEU A 3 -2.70 -7.62 -23.02
C LEU A 3 -3.70 -7.43 -21.89
N MET A 4 -4.63 -8.38 -21.76
CA MET A 4 -5.38 -8.57 -20.54
C MET A 4 -4.40 -9.04 -19.46
N PHE A 5 -4.01 -8.14 -18.56
CA PHE A 5 -3.30 -8.51 -17.36
C PHE A 5 -4.24 -9.40 -16.53
N ALA A 6 -3.89 -10.68 -16.42
CA ALA A 6 -4.56 -11.62 -15.53
C ALA A 6 -4.75 -10.96 -14.16
N THR A 7 -6.00 -10.86 -13.71
CA THR A 7 -6.31 -10.50 -12.33
C THR A 7 -5.78 -11.63 -11.46
N PRO A 8 -4.79 -11.43 -10.57
CA PRO A 8 -4.57 -12.42 -9.53
C PRO A 8 -5.83 -12.41 -8.67
N THR A 9 -6.57 -13.52 -8.75
CA THR A 9 -7.85 -13.79 -8.08
C THR A 9 -7.68 -13.96 -6.56
N ASP A 10 -6.43 -14.01 -6.07
CA ASP A 10 -6.09 -14.32 -4.67
C ASP A 10 -5.42 -13.14 -3.95
N ALA A 11 -5.99 -11.94 -4.03
CA ALA A 11 -5.53 -10.78 -3.26
C ALA A 11 -6.70 -10.10 -2.53
N TYR A 12 -6.50 -9.72 -1.28
CA TYR A 12 -7.35 -8.74 -0.61
C TYR A 12 -7.12 -7.38 -1.26
N ARG A 13 -8.22 -6.72 -1.66
CA ARG A 13 -8.16 -5.42 -2.34
C ARG A 13 -9.04 -4.43 -1.61
N ALA A 14 -8.52 -3.23 -1.42
CA ALA A 14 -9.30 -2.16 -0.85
C ALA A 14 -8.92 -0.82 -1.49
N VAL A 15 -9.91 0.02 -1.70
CA VAL A 15 -9.79 1.33 -2.35
C VAL A 15 -10.62 2.32 -1.55
N LYS A 16 -10.05 3.49 -1.26
CA LYS A 16 -10.78 4.60 -0.66
C LYS A 16 -10.43 5.89 -1.37
N THR A 17 -11.45 6.66 -1.71
CA THR A 17 -11.30 7.99 -2.28
C THR A 17 -11.98 9.01 -1.37
N VAL A 18 -11.23 10.05 -0.97
CA VAL A 18 -11.73 11.15 -0.16
C VAL A 18 -11.22 12.44 -0.79
N ASN A 19 -12.12 13.38 -1.10
CA ASN A 19 -11.74 14.71 -1.57
C ASN A 19 -10.79 14.74 -2.78
N LYS A 20 -10.96 13.81 -3.72
CA LYS A 20 -10.11 13.60 -4.92
C LYS A 20 -8.75 12.95 -4.64
N VAL A 21 -8.47 12.56 -3.40
CA VAL A 21 -7.31 11.73 -3.00
C VAL A 21 -7.76 10.28 -2.95
N THR A 22 -7.02 9.38 -3.56
CA THR A 22 -7.32 7.94 -3.60
C THR A 22 -6.15 7.16 -3.02
N SER A 23 -6.46 6.22 -2.15
CA SER A 23 -5.54 5.18 -1.70
C SER A 23 -6.05 3.82 -2.16
N LYS A 24 -5.14 2.95 -2.61
CA LYS A 24 -5.44 1.58 -3.01
C LYS A 24 -4.39 0.64 -2.43
N ALA A 25 -4.89 -0.52 -2.03
CA ALA A 25 -4.14 -1.61 -1.44
C ALA A 25 -4.54 -2.91 -2.12
N ASP A 26 -3.55 -3.63 -2.66
CA ASP A 26 -3.67 -5.03 -3.05
C ASP A 26 -2.66 -5.81 -2.21
N LEU A 27 -3.15 -6.69 -1.34
CA LEU A 27 -2.34 -7.55 -0.47
C LEU A 27 -2.62 -9.02 -0.82
N PRO A 28 -1.61 -9.87 -1.00
CA PRO A 28 -1.83 -11.27 -1.36
C PRO A 28 -2.60 -12.00 -0.26
N ARG A 29 -3.50 -12.91 -0.64
CA ARG A 29 -4.05 -13.91 0.28
C ARG A 29 -2.98 -14.97 0.53
N THR A 30 -2.18 -14.79 1.56
CA THR A 30 -1.18 -15.79 1.96
C THR A 30 -1.73 -16.62 3.13
N ALA A 31 -1.65 -17.94 3.03
CA ALA A 31 -1.74 -18.82 4.20
C ALA A 31 -0.45 -18.72 5.02
N SER A 32 -0.52 -19.05 6.32
CA SER A 32 0.58 -19.01 7.29
C SER A 32 1.91 -19.50 6.69
N GLY A 33 2.88 -18.60 6.57
CA GLY A 33 4.23 -18.85 6.02
C GLY A 33 4.43 -18.44 4.55
N GLY A 34 3.38 -17.97 3.85
CA GLY A 34 3.45 -17.57 2.45
C GLY A 34 3.99 -16.16 2.22
N CYS A 35 4.82 -16.02 1.20
CA CYS A 35 5.16 -14.75 0.57
C CYS A 35 4.18 -14.45 -0.57
N GLY A 36 3.95 -13.18 -0.87
CA GLY A 36 3.17 -12.80 -2.04
C GLY A 36 3.45 -11.37 -2.49
N ASN A 37 2.99 -11.05 -3.69
CA ASN A 37 3.20 -9.73 -4.24
C ASN A 37 2.11 -8.76 -3.77
N TYR A 38 2.53 -7.68 -3.11
CA TYR A 38 1.65 -6.58 -2.77
C TYR A 38 1.76 -5.48 -3.82
N LYS A 39 0.72 -4.64 -3.88
CA LYS A 39 0.71 -3.39 -4.62
C LYS A 39 0.02 -2.32 -3.80
N ALA A 40 0.64 -1.17 -3.68
CA ALA A 40 0.05 0.01 -3.06
C ALA A 40 0.07 1.16 -4.05
N GLN A 41 -1.03 1.90 -4.11
CA GLN A 41 -1.16 3.06 -4.99
C GLN A 41 -1.80 4.22 -4.25
N SER A 42 -1.21 5.39 -4.44
CA SER A 42 -1.76 6.67 -4.03
C SER A 42 -1.98 7.52 -5.27
N SER A 43 -3.10 8.25 -5.34
CA SER A 43 -3.32 9.21 -6.41
C SER A 43 -4.16 10.41 -5.99
N ILE A 44 -4.05 11.50 -6.77
CA ILE A 44 -4.88 12.69 -6.65
C ILE A 44 -5.25 13.21 -8.04
N THR A 45 -6.52 13.59 -8.21
CA THR A 45 -6.99 14.22 -9.47
C THR A 45 -7.07 15.75 -9.39
N ARG A 46 -7.00 16.31 -8.18
CA ARG A 46 -6.96 17.76 -7.93
C ARG A 46 -5.68 18.39 -8.49
N THR A 47 -5.81 19.58 -9.06
CA THR A 47 -4.70 20.42 -9.51
C THR A 47 -4.24 21.37 -8.40
N GLY A 48 -3.00 21.88 -8.49
CA GLY A 48 -2.46 22.84 -7.51
C GLY A 48 -2.12 22.25 -6.13
N PHE A 49 -2.03 20.92 -6.00
CA PHE A 49 -1.52 20.28 -4.78
C PHE A 49 -0.01 20.46 -4.69
N LYS A 50 0.53 20.53 -3.47
CA LYS A 50 1.97 20.72 -3.25
C LYS A 50 2.73 19.41 -3.37
N LYS A 51 2.23 18.37 -2.70
CA LYS A 51 2.90 17.09 -2.55
C LYS A 51 1.88 16.01 -2.22
N LEU A 52 2.12 14.82 -2.74
CA LEU A 52 1.42 13.59 -2.38
C LEU A 52 2.36 12.72 -1.56
N TYR A 53 1.91 12.30 -0.38
CA TYR A 53 2.58 11.33 0.47
C TYR A 53 1.93 9.97 0.32
N HIS A 54 2.77 8.99 0.09
CA HIS A 54 2.44 7.58 -0.05
C HIS A 54 3.03 6.85 1.14
N ASN A 55 2.17 6.42 2.05
CA ASN A 55 2.56 5.66 3.21
C ASN A 55 2.04 4.24 3.06
N VAL A 56 2.89 3.27 3.42
CA VAL A 56 2.53 1.86 3.44
C VAL A 56 3.15 1.26 4.69
N SER A 57 2.33 0.58 5.49
CA SER A 57 2.82 -0.30 6.54
C SER A 57 2.13 -1.65 6.44
N PHE A 58 2.87 -2.66 6.87
CA PHE A 58 2.37 -4.02 7.02
C PHE A 58 2.28 -4.32 8.50
N TYR A 59 1.40 -5.22 8.88
CA TYR A 59 1.32 -5.70 10.26
C TYR A 59 0.94 -7.17 10.28
N THR A 60 1.42 -7.88 11.29
CA THR A 60 1.05 -9.28 11.53
C THR A 60 0.55 -9.48 12.95
N ILE A 61 -0.33 -10.47 13.13
CA ILE A 61 -0.72 -10.98 14.46
C ILE A 61 -0.01 -12.31 14.65
N GLY A 62 0.82 -12.47 15.68
CA GLY A 62 1.49 -13.75 16.02
C GLY A 62 2.86 -13.99 15.37
N GLY A 63 3.41 -13.02 14.65
CA GLY A 63 4.74 -13.16 14.03
C GLY A 63 5.27 -11.85 13.49
N SER A 64 6.17 -11.96 12.53
CA SER A 64 6.81 -10.81 11.88
C SER A 64 6.46 -10.76 10.40
N VAL A 65 6.62 -9.60 9.79
CA VAL A 65 6.52 -9.41 8.35
C VAL A 65 7.80 -8.81 7.83
N SER A 66 8.21 -9.23 6.64
CA SER A 66 9.24 -8.59 5.85
C SER A 66 8.67 -8.19 4.49
N PHE A 67 9.09 -7.05 3.96
CA PHE A 67 8.69 -6.62 2.63
C PHE A 67 9.90 -6.09 1.86
N LYS A 68 9.84 -6.24 0.54
CA LYS A 68 10.82 -5.69 -0.40
C LYS A 68 10.09 -5.17 -1.64
N GLY A 69 10.16 -3.87 -1.87
CA GLY A 69 9.64 -3.19 -3.06
C GLY A 69 10.73 -2.40 -3.77
N ALA A 70 10.34 -1.65 -4.81
CA ALA A 70 11.27 -0.80 -5.56
C ALA A 70 11.89 0.30 -4.66
N GLY A 71 13.14 0.09 -4.23
CA GLY A 71 13.89 1.05 -3.42
C GLY A 71 13.42 1.19 -1.96
N VAL A 72 12.63 0.24 -1.47
CA VAL A 72 12.18 0.17 -0.07
C VAL A 72 12.17 -1.28 0.41
N SER A 73 12.57 -1.48 1.65
CA SER A 73 12.47 -2.78 2.32
C SER A 73 12.41 -2.56 3.82
N GLY A 74 11.81 -3.51 4.54
CA GLY A 74 11.74 -3.46 5.99
C GLY A 74 11.31 -4.80 6.55
N SER A 75 11.57 -5.01 7.84
CA SER A 75 11.13 -6.20 8.57
C SER A 75 10.84 -5.87 10.03
N GLY A 76 9.92 -6.60 10.63
CA GLY A 76 9.49 -6.44 12.02
C GLY A 76 8.02 -6.80 12.20
N SER A 77 7.43 -6.47 13.34
CA SER A 77 5.99 -6.72 13.59
C SER A 77 5.07 -5.73 12.88
N SER A 78 5.56 -4.52 12.59
CA SER A 78 4.81 -3.48 11.88
C SER A 78 5.69 -2.55 11.03
N PRO A 79 6.50 -3.09 10.09
CA PRO A 79 7.39 -2.27 9.28
C PRO A 79 6.61 -1.51 8.21
N GLY A 80 7.14 -0.36 7.80
CA GLY A 80 6.54 0.46 6.77
C GLY A 80 7.51 1.45 6.16
N TYR A 81 7.01 2.24 5.23
CA TYR A 81 7.77 3.31 4.59
C TYR A 81 6.85 4.45 4.17
N THR A 82 7.48 5.61 4.01
CA THR A 82 6.86 6.80 3.45
C THR A 82 7.68 7.25 2.24
N LYS A 83 6.99 7.50 1.14
CA LYS A 83 7.54 8.18 -0.04
C LYS A 83 6.66 9.38 -0.35
N SER A 84 7.22 10.33 -1.08
CA SER A 84 6.46 11.49 -1.51
C SER A 84 6.82 11.89 -2.93
N THR A 85 5.85 12.46 -3.64
CA THR A 85 6.01 12.87 -5.03
C THR A 85 5.23 14.16 -5.30
N LYS A 86 5.70 14.94 -6.28
CA LYS A 86 4.93 16.06 -6.86
C LYS A 86 4.02 15.58 -8.01
N GLY A 87 4.13 14.32 -8.41
CA GLY A 87 3.27 13.68 -9.40
C GLY A 87 1.89 13.36 -8.83
N LYS A 88 0.89 13.26 -9.72
CA LYS A 88 -0.50 12.96 -9.35
C LYS A 88 -0.72 11.53 -8.86
N SER A 89 0.25 10.65 -9.04
CA SER A 89 0.15 9.26 -8.61
C SER A 89 1.50 8.71 -8.22
N TYR A 90 1.50 7.82 -7.25
CA TYR A 90 2.63 6.99 -6.89
C TYR A 90 2.14 5.56 -6.75
N THR A 91 2.85 4.61 -7.36
CA THR A 91 2.53 3.18 -7.26
C THR A 91 3.81 2.44 -6.97
N ILE A 92 3.70 1.47 -6.08
CA ILE A 92 4.80 0.58 -5.76
C ILE A 92 4.24 -0.83 -5.60
N SER A 93 5.02 -1.77 -6.09
CA SER A 93 4.78 -3.19 -5.92
C SER A 93 6.04 -3.82 -5.37
N GLY A 94 5.86 -4.92 -4.67
CA GLY A 94 6.94 -5.66 -4.07
C GLY A 94 6.46 -7.00 -3.57
N ASN A 95 7.36 -7.72 -2.94
CA ASN A 95 7.04 -8.95 -2.24
C ASN A 95 6.91 -8.66 -0.74
N VAL A 96 5.94 -9.31 -0.10
CA VAL A 96 5.73 -9.29 1.36
C VAL A 96 5.61 -10.72 1.85
N CYS A 97 6.31 -11.03 2.94
CA CYS A 97 6.37 -12.35 3.55
C CYS A 97 6.05 -12.23 5.04
N GLY A 98 5.17 -13.09 5.54
CA GLY A 98 5.03 -13.29 6.98
C GLY A 98 5.96 -14.41 7.46
N SER A 99 6.59 -14.25 8.62
CA SER A 99 7.42 -15.26 9.29
C SER A 99 6.97 -15.49 10.73
N GLY A 100 7.23 -16.70 11.25
CA GLY A 100 6.73 -17.15 12.55
C GLY A 100 5.28 -17.68 12.51
N LEU A 101 4.66 -17.88 13.68
CA LEU A 101 3.27 -18.34 13.84
C LEU A 101 2.27 -17.18 13.62
N TRP A 102 2.33 -16.52 12.47
CA TRP A 102 1.43 -15.42 12.17
C TRP A 102 0.06 -15.93 11.69
N LEU A 103 -1.01 -15.38 12.28
CA LEU A 103 -2.42 -15.69 11.99
C LEU A 103 -2.98 -14.81 10.88
N TYR A 104 -2.46 -13.59 10.78
CA TYR A 104 -2.97 -12.57 9.88
C TYR A 104 -1.85 -11.68 9.38
N LEU A 105 -1.92 -11.30 8.09
CA LEU A 105 -1.09 -10.27 7.47
C LEU A 105 -2.04 -9.18 6.96
N GLY A 106 -1.81 -7.95 7.41
CA GLY A 106 -2.57 -6.79 6.98
C GLY A 106 -1.69 -5.71 6.35
N MET A 107 -2.36 -4.78 5.67
CA MET A 107 -1.72 -3.64 5.02
C MET A 107 -2.48 -2.36 5.33
N PHE A 108 -1.76 -1.32 5.70
CA PHE A 108 -2.29 0.01 6.00
C PHE A 108 -1.63 1.03 5.08
N THR A 109 -2.46 1.76 4.33
CA THR A 109 -1.99 2.69 3.28
C THR A 109 -2.71 4.03 3.35
N PRO A 110 -2.26 4.97 4.20
CA PRO A 110 -2.74 6.34 4.16
C PRO A 110 -2.08 7.11 3.02
N THR A 111 -2.91 7.69 2.16
CA THR A 111 -2.49 8.68 1.16
C THR A 111 -2.83 10.07 1.67
N GLU A 112 -1.84 10.95 1.74
CA GLU A 112 -2.01 12.32 2.21
C GLU A 112 -1.62 13.30 1.13
N VAL A 113 -2.41 14.36 0.98
CA VAL A 113 -2.10 15.43 0.03
C VAL A 113 -2.36 16.79 0.63
N ASP A 114 -1.34 17.64 0.55
CA ASP A 114 -1.41 19.03 0.96
C ASP A 114 -1.93 19.92 -0.17
N TYR A 115 -3.02 20.63 0.09
CA TYR A 115 -3.63 21.58 -0.84
C TYR A 115 -4.24 22.76 -0.09
N SER A 116 -3.83 23.99 -0.47
CA SER A 116 -4.37 25.25 0.06
C SER A 116 -4.53 25.24 1.60
N ASN A 117 -3.42 24.96 2.29
CA ASN A 117 -3.30 24.88 3.76
C ASN A 117 -4.19 23.81 4.44
N ARG A 118 -4.74 22.85 3.68
CA ARG A 118 -5.45 21.68 4.20
C ARG A 118 -4.75 20.41 3.75
N THR A 119 -4.76 19.40 4.62
CA THR A 119 -4.29 18.05 4.29
C THR A 119 -5.51 17.15 4.11
N TYR A 120 -5.56 16.44 2.98
CA TYR A 120 -6.61 15.48 2.69
C TYR A 120 -6.03 14.06 2.78
N THR A 121 -6.67 13.21 3.58
CA THR A 121 -6.20 11.86 3.82
C THR A 121 -7.21 10.82 3.35
N ALA A 122 -6.78 9.90 2.51
CA ALA A 122 -7.52 8.70 2.15
C ALA A 122 -6.78 7.49 2.70
N THR A 123 -7.43 6.74 3.59
CA THR A 123 -6.80 5.61 4.28
C THR A 123 -7.48 4.31 3.92
N VAL A 124 -6.69 3.34 3.51
CA VAL A 124 -7.13 1.96 3.33
C VAL A 124 -6.45 1.07 4.36
N ARG A 125 -7.22 0.15 4.93
CA ARG A 125 -6.74 -0.93 5.79
C ARG A 125 -7.30 -2.25 5.26
N ILE A 126 -6.40 -3.21 5.10
CA ILE A 126 -6.68 -4.63 4.96
C ILE A 126 -6.20 -5.24 6.26
#